data_AF-A0A064CJ91-F1
#
_entry.id   AF-A0A064CJ91-F1
#
_cell.length_a   1.000
_cell.length_b   1.000
_cell.length_c   1.000
_cell.angle_alpha   90.00
_cell.angle_beta   90.00
_cell.angle_gamma   90.00
#
_symmetry.space_group_name_H-M   'P 1'
#
loop_
_entity.id
_entity.type
_entity.pdbx_description
1 polymer ?
#
loop_
_entity_poly.entity_id
_entity_poly.type
_entity_poly.pdbx_seq_one_letter_code
_entity_poly.pdbx_strand_id
1 'polypeptide(L)'
;MPINCRGAIVGAGAALAAVAAPGAAAHADPLPVACTPANVIDNVCTTRLTSVTADAVNGTITGIPLGGRTAITLAGQGDAYLKSTGFGDSAPEPVERWDSTIDSVSQLSVDQFDPSWHANAKTRVFMPRTLNDLATQFPPDVLVVRFTPDDAQPGAFRLVSIQPTPPGNPIS
;
A
#
# COMPACT_ATOMS: atom_id res chain seq x y z
N MET A 1 -26.53 57.60 -54.74
CA MET A 1 -25.34 58.17 -54.08
C MET A 1 -24.89 57.17 -53.02
N PRO A 2 -23.62 56.73 -53.04
CA PRO A 2 -23.19 55.41 -52.55
C PRO A 2 -22.56 55.46 -51.15
N ILE A 3 -22.32 54.29 -50.54
CA ILE A 3 -21.02 53.90 -49.96
C ILE A 3 -20.95 52.37 -50.06
N ASN A 4 -20.03 51.90 -50.90
CA ASN A 4 -19.53 50.53 -50.92
C ASN A 4 -18.46 50.38 -49.83
N CYS A 5 -18.40 49.23 -49.16
CA CYS A 5 -17.13 48.65 -48.72
C CYS A 5 -17.20 47.13 -48.90
N ARG A 6 -16.51 46.64 -49.93
CA ARG A 6 -16.17 45.23 -50.13
C ARG A 6 -15.06 44.87 -49.14
N GLY A 7 -15.27 43.83 -48.34
CA GLY A 7 -14.22 43.17 -47.57
C GLY A 7 -14.21 41.69 -47.90
N ALA A 8 -13.20 41.24 -48.64
CA ALA A 8 -12.89 39.83 -48.83
C ALA A 8 -12.00 39.37 -47.66
N ILE A 9 -12.32 38.23 -47.05
CA ILE A 9 -11.40 37.54 -46.15
C ILE A 9 -11.26 36.09 -46.62
N VAL A 10 -10.09 35.81 -47.19
CA VAL A 10 -9.51 34.48 -47.35
C VAL A 10 -8.96 34.09 -45.98
N GLY A 11 -9.35 32.93 -45.44
CA GLY A 11 -8.86 32.42 -44.16
C GLY A 11 -8.53 30.94 -44.28
N ALA A 12 -7.24 30.64 -44.27
CA ALA A 12 -6.61 29.35 -44.53
C ALA A 12 -6.99 28.25 -43.54
N GLY A 13 -7.01 27.01 -44.04
CA GLY A 13 -7.18 25.79 -43.23
C GLY A 13 -6.05 25.60 -42.22
N ALA A 14 -6.42 25.28 -40.98
CA ALA A 14 -5.49 24.82 -39.95
C ALA A 14 -5.46 23.29 -39.96
N ALA A 15 -4.36 22.72 -40.45
CA ALA A 15 -4.06 21.31 -40.27
C ALA A 15 -3.80 21.03 -38.78
N LEU A 16 -4.65 20.21 -38.16
CA LEU A 16 -4.42 19.67 -36.82
C LEU A 16 -3.32 18.62 -36.91
N ALA A 17 -2.07 19.03 -36.62
CA ALA A 17 -0.99 18.09 -36.35
C ALA A 17 -1.27 17.42 -34.99
N ALA A 18 -1.82 16.21 -35.03
CA ALA A 18 -1.93 15.36 -33.86
C ALA A 18 -0.51 14.95 -33.43
N VAL A 19 0.01 15.61 -32.39
CA VAL A 19 1.24 15.20 -31.72
C VAL A 19 0.94 13.89 -31.00
N ALA A 20 1.38 12.77 -31.58
CA ALA A 20 1.45 11.50 -30.87
C ALA A 20 2.55 11.61 -29.81
N ALA A 21 2.16 11.93 -28.58
CA ALA A 21 3.06 11.80 -27.44
C ALA A 21 3.36 10.31 -27.26
N PRO A 22 4.63 9.88 -27.15
CA PRO A 22 4.95 8.52 -26.75
C PRO A 22 4.39 8.34 -25.33
N GLY A 23 3.46 7.40 -25.16
CA GLY A 23 3.03 6.97 -23.84
C GLY A 23 4.25 6.43 -23.12
N ALA A 24 4.79 7.19 -22.16
CA ALA A 24 5.75 6.66 -21.22
C ALA A 24 5.05 5.49 -20.54
N ALA A 25 5.61 4.29 -20.70
CA ALA A 25 5.09 3.13 -20.01
C ALA A 25 5.22 3.42 -18.50
N ALA A 26 4.08 3.57 -17.84
CA ALA A 26 4.00 3.65 -16.40
C ALA A 26 4.29 2.24 -15.88
N HIS A 27 5.57 1.89 -15.78
CA HIS A 27 6.00 0.67 -15.15
C HIS A 27 6.15 0.95 -13.66
N ALA A 28 5.40 0.23 -12.83
CA ALA A 28 5.65 0.18 -11.40
C ALA A 28 7.11 -0.20 -11.11
N ASP A 29 7.57 0.20 -9.92
CA ASP A 29 8.93 -0.11 -9.50
C ASP A 29 9.20 -1.61 -9.52
N PRO A 30 10.34 -2.06 -10.06
CA PRO A 30 10.68 -3.48 -10.09
C PRO A 30 10.75 -4.02 -8.66
N LEU A 31 10.43 -5.31 -8.50
CA LEU A 31 10.57 -5.97 -7.20
C LEU A 31 12.03 -5.83 -6.68
N PRO A 32 12.22 -5.62 -5.38
CA PRO A 32 13.55 -5.52 -4.77
C PRO A 32 14.38 -6.78 -5.03
N VAL A 33 15.71 -6.64 -5.12
CA VAL A 33 16.64 -7.78 -5.28
C VAL A 33 16.53 -8.80 -4.13
N ALA A 34 16.04 -8.38 -2.97
CA ALA A 34 15.77 -9.28 -1.83
C ALA A 34 14.64 -10.29 -2.12
N CYS A 35 13.79 -10.02 -3.11
CA CYS A 35 12.75 -10.92 -3.58
C CYS A 35 13.36 -11.96 -4.52
N THR A 36 13.94 -13.01 -3.93
CA THR A 36 14.47 -14.14 -4.69
C THR A 36 13.34 -14.94 -5.34
N PRO A 37 13.59 -15.68 -6.44
CA PRO A 37 12.53 -16.41 -7.15
C PRO A 37 11.74 -17.39 -6.28
N ALA A 38 12.35 -17.95 -5.23
CA ALA A 38 11.67 -18.85 -4.29
C ALA A 38 10.61 -18.15 -3.44
N ASN A 39 10.72 -16.83 -3.27
CA ASN A 39 9.85 -16.00 -2.44
C ASN A 39 8.88 -15.14 -3.29
N VAL A 40 8.83 -15.37 -4.60
CA VAL A 40 7.97 -14.64 -5.54
C VAL A 40 7.00 -15.60 -6.21
N ILE A 41 5.71 -15.40 -5.96
CA ILE A 41 4.63 -16.16 -6.58
C ILE A 41 3.68 -15.15 -7.21
N ASP A 42 3.36 -15.31 -8.50
CA ASP A 42 2.47 -14.40 -9.25
C ASP A 42 2.85 -12.91 -9.14
N ASN A 43 4.15 -12.61 -9.18
CA ASN A 43 4.71 -11.26 -9.01
C ASN A 43 4.40 -10.62 -7.64
N VAL A 44 4.10 -11.44 -6.63
CA VAL A 44 3.98 -11.04 -5.22
C VAL A 44 5.20 -11.56 -4.48
N CYS A 45 5.96 -10.65 -3.88
CA CYS A 45 7.10 -10.98 -3.03
C CYS A 45 6.65 -11.17 -1.60
N THR A 46 7.05 -12.29 -0.98
CA THR A 46 6.89 -12.57 0.45
C THR A 46 8.24 -12.42 1.16
N THR A 47 8.32 -11.63 2.23
CA THR A 47 9.56 -11.50 3.01
C THR A 47 9.29 -11.08 4.45
N ARG A 48 10.30 -11.22 5.32
CA ARG A 48 10.30 -10.64 6.66
C ARG A 48 10.95 -9.26 6.63
N LEU A 49 10.54 -8.37 7.52
CA LEU A 49 11.21 -7.08 7.72
C LEU A 49 12.14 -7.14 8.93
N THR A 50 13.39 -6.71 8.74
CA THR A 50 14.43 -6.66 9.77
C THR A 50 14.37 -5.38 10.60
N SER A 51 13.79 -4.32 10.05
CA SER A 51 13.54 -3.03 10.70
C SER A 51 12.27 -2.42 10.15
N VAL A 52 11.54 -1.68 10.98
CA VAL A 52 10.25 -1.09 10.63
C VAL A 52 10.18 0.34 11.14
N THR A 53 9.77 1.26 10.26
CA THR A 53 9.32 2.61 10.60
C THR A 53 7.95 2.86 9.98
N ALA A 54 7.19 3.78 10.55
CA ALA A 54 5.84 4.11 10.09
C ALA A 54 5.74 5.60 9.78
N ASP A 55 4.95 5.93 8.75
CA ASP A 55 4.50 7.28 8.45
C ASP A 55 3.01 7.37 8.73
N ALA A 56 2.65 7.99 9.85
CA ALA A 56 1.25 8.15 10.27
C ALA A 56 0.46 9.10 9.36
N VAL A 57 1.11 10.02 8.65
CA VAL A 57 0.45 10.97 7.75
C VAL A 57 0.01 10.23 6.49
N ASN A 58 0.95 9.52 5.88
CA ASN A 58 0.71 8.79 4.63
C ASN A 58 0.10 7.40 4.84
N GLY A 59 0.11 6.88 6.07
CA GLY A 59 -0.39 5.54 6.39
C GLY A 59 0.49 4.44 5.82
N THR A 60 1.78 4.70 5.62
CA THR A 60 2.73 3.76 5.04
C THR A 60 3.66 3.18 6.09
N ILE A 61 4.25 2.05 5.76
CA ILE A 61 5.27 1.37 6.56
C ILE A 61 6.53 1.26 5.70
N THR A 62 7.68 1.58 6.27
CA THR A 62 8.98 1.44 5.61
C THR A 62 9.80 0.39 6.34
N GLY A 63 10.39 -0.54 5.61
CA GLY A 63 11.24 -1.55 6.23
C GLY A 63 12.26 -2.15 5.29
N ILE A 64 13.22 -2.88 5.85
CA ILE A 64 14.27 -3.55 5.08
C ILE A 64 13.92 -5.04 4.99
N PRO A 65 13.64 -5.58 3.79
CA PRO A 65 13.45 -7.00 3.58
C PRO A 65 14.64 -7.82 4.10
N LEU A 66 14.36 -8.98 4.69
CA LEU A 66 15.38 -9.91 5.12
C LEU A 66 16.24 -10.34 3.93
N GLY A 67 17.57 -10.28 4.08
CA GLY A 67 18.53 -10.49 3.00
C GLY A 67 18.72 -9.29 2.05
N GLY A 68 17.95 -8.21 2.22
CA GLY A 68 18.07 -6.95 1.51
C GLY A 68 18.95 -5.92 2.24
N ARG A 69 19.21 -4.80 1.56
CA ARG A 69 19.89 -3.61 2.12
C ARG A 69 19.19 -2.29 1.80
N THR A 70 18.16 -2.35 0.97
CA THR A 70 17.39 -1.17 0.54
C THR A 70 16.04 -1.22 1.25
N ALA A 71 15.66 -0.11 1.88
CA ALA A 71 14.36 0.01 2.48
C ALA A 71 13.27 0.09 1.38
N ILE A 72 12.12 -0.49 1.65
CA ILE A 72 10.93 -0.43 0.80
C ILE A 72 9.82 0.24 1.57
N THR A 73 9.03 1.04 0.86
CA THR A 73 7.79 1.63 1.38
C THR A 73 6.62 0.77 0.95
N LEU A 74 5.76 0.39 1.89
CA LEU A 74 4.55 -0.40 1.63
C LEU A 74 3.31 0.42 2.02
N ALA A 75 2.28 0.35 1.19
CA ALA A 75 0.98 0.97 1.43
C ALA A 75 -0.13 -0.05 1.21
N GLY A 76 -1.10 -0.11 2.12
CA GLY A 76 -2.17 -1.11 2.10
C GLY A 76 -3.45 -0.62 2.73
N GLN A 77 -4.56 -1.21 2.29
CA GLN A 77 -5.86 -1.04 2.92
C GLN A 77 -6.00 -2.00 4.11
N GLY A 78 -7.01 -1.78 4.96
CA GLY A 78 -7.18 -2.53 6.21
C GLY A 78 -7.33 -4.04 6.06
N ASP A 79 -7.80 -4.52 4.91
CA ASP A 79 -7.93 -5.94 4.57
C ASP A 79 -6.59 -6.66 4.36
N ALA A 80 -5.52 -5.92 4.07
CA ALA A 80 -4.17 -6.47 4.02
C ALA A 80 -3.64 -6.84 5.43
N TYR A 81 -4.22 -6.29 6.50
CA TYR A 81 -3.72 -6.49 7.86
C TYR A 81 -4.34 -7.74 8.49
N LEU A 82 -3.50 -8.73 8.76
CA LEU A 82 -3.92 -10.03 9.28
C LEU A 82 -3.55 -10.19 10.74
N LYS A 83 -4.38 -10.93 11.49
CA LYS A 83 -4.04 -11.34 12.86
C LYS A 83 -2.75 -12.17 12.87
N SER A 84 -2.02 -12.07 13.97
CA SER A 84 -0.80 -12.82 14.20
C SER A 84 -1.05 -14.33 14.16
N THR A 85 0.00 -15.09 13.87
CA THR A 85 -0.06 -16.56 13.90
C THR A 85 1.24 -17.18 14.40
N GLY A 86 1.13 -18.33 15.06
CA GLY A 86 2.26 -19.14 15.50
C GLY A 86 2.87 -18.75 16.86
N PHE A 87 2.42 -17.69 17.53
CA PHE A 87 2.95 -17.26 18.83
C PHE A 87 2.50 -18.11 20.03
N GLY A 88 1.42 -18.88 19.90
CA GLY A 88 0.81 -19.61 21.02
C GLY A 88 0.26 -18.64 22.09
N ASP A 89 0.31 -19.05 23.36
CA ASP A 89 -0.25 -18.29 24.49
C ASP A 89 0.67 -17.15 25.00
N SER A 90 1.86 -16.99 24.41
CA SER A 90 2.90 -16.06 24.88
C SER A 90 3.36 -15.10 23.78
N ALA A 91 2.41 -14.41 23.15
CA ALA A 91 2.73 -13.37 22.19
C ALA A 91 3.35 -12.14 22.88
N PRO A 92 4.29 -11.42 22.24
CA PRO A 92 4.74 -10.13 22.76
C PRO A 92 3.58 -9.13 22.86
N GLU A 93 3.57 -8.29 23.90
CA GLU A 93 2.49 -7.32 24.17
C GLU A 93 2.12 -6.45 22.94
N PRO A 94 3.05 -5.94 22.11
CA PRO A 94 2.66 -5.23 20.88
C PRO A 94 1.88 -6.09 19.87
N VAL A 95 2.17 -7.39 19.81
CA VAL A 95 1.47 -8.35 18.91
C VAL A 95 0.06 -8.65 19.44
N GLU A 96 -0.12 -8.74 20.75
CA GLU A 96 -1.45 -8.86 21.37
C GLU A 96 -2.30 -7.60 21.11
N ARG A 97 -1.68 -6.41 21.20
CA ARG A 97 -2.33 -5.15 20.84
C ARG A 97 -2.70 -5.07 19.35
N TRP A 98 -1.87 -5.63 18.47
CA TRP A 98 -2.19 -5.73 17.05
C TRP A 98 -3.45 -6.57 16.82
N ASP A 99 -3.51 -7.76 17.42
CA ASP A 99 -4.66 -8.67 17.26
C ASP A 99 -5.94 -8.11 17.85
N SER A 100 -5.86 -7.52 19.05
CA SER A 100 -7.02 -6.90 19.70
C SER A 100 -7.52 -5.67 18.94
N THR A 101 -6.64 -4.90 18.29
CA THR A 101 -7.03 -3.79 17.41
C THR A 101 -7.81 -4.30 16.20
N ILE A 102 -7.32 -5.35 15.54
CA ILE A 102 -8.02 -5.97 14.39
C ILE A 102 -9.39 -6.50 14.83
N ASP A 103 -9.45 -7.23 15.95
CA ASP A 103 -10.71 -7.77 16.47
C ASP A 103 -11.72 -6.66 16.75
N SER A 104 -11.30 -5.60 17.46
CA SER A 104 -12.16 -4.48 17.82
C SER A 104 -12.72 -3.75 16.59
N VAL A 105 -11.89 -3.54 15.56
CA VAL A 105 -12.28 -2.83 14.33
C VAL A 105 -13.15 -3.72 13.43
N SER A 106 -12.86 -5.02 13.36
CA SER A 106 -13.61 -5.98 12.53
C SER A 106 -15.06 -6.14 12.98
N GLN A 107 -15.36 -5.93 14.27
CA GLN A 107 -16.68 -6.00 14.87
C GLN A 107 -17.56 -4.77 14.58
N LEU A 108 -16.96 -3.66 14.13
CA LEU A 108 -17.72 -2.42 13.88
C LEU A 108 -18.61 -2.55 12.65
N SER A 109 -19.91 -2.33 12.78
CA SER A 109 -20.81 -2.33 11.63
C SER A 109 -20.57 -1.11 10.73
N VAL A 110 -20.53 -1.35 9.42
CA VAL A 110 -20.54 -0.29 8.39
C VAL A 110 -21.82 -0.33 7.55
N ASP A 111 -22.85 -1.00 8.07
CA ASP A 111 -24.18 -0.95 7.46
C ASP A 111 -24.71 0.48 7.53
N GLN A 112 -25.11 1.05 6.39
CA GLN A 112 -25.64 2.41 6.28
C GLN A 112 -26.85 2.70 7.17
N PHE A 113 -27.56 1.66 7.63
CA PHE A 113 -28.70 1.77 8.54
C PHE A 113 -28.29 1.80 10.02
N ASP A 114 -27.03 1.51 10.36
CA ASP A 114 -26.48 1.69 11.71
C ASP A 114 -26.22 3.20 11.94
N PRO A 115 -26.82 3.86 12.95
CA PRO A 115 -26.59 5.28 13.22
C PRO A 115 -25.11 5.67 13.42
N SER A 116 -24.26 4.71 13.79
CA SER A 116 -22.82 4.88 13.98
C SER A 116 -21.96 4.55 12.75
N TRP A 117 -22.56 4.14 11.62
CA TRP A 117 -21.86 3.61 10.43
C TRP A 117 -20.71 4.49 9.96
N HIS A 118 -20.90 5.81 9.95
CA HIS A 118 -19.92 6.75 9.44
C HIS A 118 -18.70 6.86 10.37
N ALA A 119 -18.93 6.83 11.68
CA ALA A 119 -17.84 6.79 12.66
C ALA A 119 -17.07 5.46 12.57
N ASN A 120 -17.79 4.35 12.47
CA ASN A 120 -17.21 3.02 12.33
C ASN A 120 -16.38 2.87 11.04
N ALA A 121 -16.89 3.37 9.92
CA ALA A 121 -16.18 3.39 8.64
C ALA A 121 -14.87 4.18 8.74
N LYS A 122 -14.87 5.34 9.41
CA LYS A 122 -13.65 6.11 9.67
C LYS A 122 -12.64 5.32 10.51
N THR A 123 -13.09 4.68 11.58
CA THR A 123 -12.21 3.85 12.43
C THR A 123 -11.57 2.73 11.61
N ARG A 124 -12.32 2.07 10.72
CA ARG A 124 -11.78 1.06 9.80
C ARG A 124 -10.72 1.63 8.84
N VAL A 125 -10.97 2.80 8.26
CA VAL A 125 -10.03 3.46 7.34
C VAL A 125 -8.73 3.88 8.02
N PHE A 126 -8.77 4.24 9.31
CA PHE A 126 -7.57 4.66 10.05
C PHE A 126 -6.82 3.52 10.76
N MET A 127 -7.40 2.32 10.85
CA MET A 127 -6.78 1.16 11.47
C MET A 127 -5.35 0.88 10.96
N PRO A 128 -5.04 0.94 9.64
CA PRO A 128 -3.67 0.74 9.14
C PRO A 128 -2.63 1.62 9.83
N ARG A 129 -2.96 2.86 10.20
CA ARG A 129 -2.02 3.77 10.88
C ARG A 129 -1.69 3.29 12.28
N THR A 130 -2.71 2.89 13.04
CA THR A 130 -2.53 2.32 14.39
C THR A 130 -1.71 1.04 14.34
N LEU A 131 -1.98 0.17 13.37
CA LEU A 131 -1.25 -1.09 13.19
C LEU A 131 0.20 -0.83 12.75
N ASN A 132 0.46 0.14 11.88
CA ASN A 132 1.82 0.52 11.49
C ASN A 132 2.64 1.03 12.69
N ASP A 133 2.05 1.83 13.57
CA ASP A 133 2.69 2.29 14.82
C ASP A 133 2.99 1.12 15.79
N LEU A 134 2.14 0.11 15.84
CA LEU A 134 2.43 -1.12 16.59
C LEU A 134 3.58 -1.91 15.95
N ALA A 135 3.63 -1.96 14.62
CA ALA A 135 4.65 -2.68 13.89
C ALA A 135 6.07 -2.14 14.14
N THR A 136 6.23 -0.85 14.43
CA THR A 136 7.55 -0.28 14.78
C THR A 136 8.09 -0.79 16.12
N GLN A 137 7.24 -1.40 16.96
CA GLN A 137 7.60 -1.94 18.28
C GLN A 137 7.95 -3.43 18.21
N PHE A 138 7.76 -4.09 17.07
CA PHE A 138 8.05 -5.51 16.93
C PHE A 138 9.56 -5.77 16.91
N PRO A 139 10.02 -6.88 17.51
CA PRO A 139 11.37 -7.36 17.28
C PRO A 139 11.66 -7.55 15.78
N PRO A 140 12.94 -7.51 15.36
CA PRO A 140 13.33 -7.88 14.01
C PRO A 140 12.78 -9.25 13.60
N ASP A 141 12.52 -9.42 12.30
CA ASP A 141 12.09 -10.68 11.69
C ASP A 141 10.73 -11.20 12.17
N VAL A 142 9.92 -10.39 12.87
CA VAL A 142 8.55 -10.75 13.26
C VAL A 142 7.54 -10.48 12.14
N LEU A 143 7.70 -9.37 11.43
CA LEU A 143 6.70 -8.90 10.49
C LEU A 143 6.90 -9.53 9.11
N VAL A 144 5.97 -10.38 8.69
CA VAL A 144 5.92 -10.95 7.34
C VAL A 144 5.04 -10.07 6.48
N VAL A 145 5.55 -9.68 5.32
CA VAL A 145 4.84 -8.85 4.34
C VAL A 145 4.79 -9.57 3.00
N ARG A 146 3.65 -9.40 2.32
CA ARG A 146 3.44 -9.76 0.92
C ARG A 146 3.14 -8.49 0.17
N PHE A 147 3.85 -8.22 -0.91
CA PHE A 147 3.68 -6.99 -1.67
C PHE A 147 4.00 -7.18 -3.15
N THR A 148 3.51 -6.24 -3.96
CA THR A 148 3.70 -6.25 -5.41
C THR A 148 3.91 -4.81 -5.88
N PRO A 149 4.53 -4.60 -7.06
CA PRO A 149 4.66 -3.27 -7.63
C PRO A 149 3.30 -2.54 -7.73
N ASP A 150 3.31 -1.23 -7.49
CA ASP A 150 2.13 -0.38 -7.62
C ASP A 150 2.33 0.65 -8.74
N ASP A 151 1.60 0.49 -9.85
CA ASP A 151 1.66 1.43 -10.98
C ASP A 151 1.00 2.78 -10.63
N ALA A 152 0.11 2.80 -9.63
CA ALA A 152 -0.61 4.01 -9.22
C ALA A 152 0.21 4.89 -8.26
N GLN A 153 1.21 4.32 -7.58
CA GLN A 153 2.02 5.03 -6.58
C GLN A 153 3.52 4.71 -6.75
N PRO A 154 4.23 5.44 -7.62
CA PRO A 154 5.68 5.31 -7.76
C PRO A 154 6.39 5.52 -6.41
N GLY A 155 7.40 4.70 -6.10
CA GLY A 155 8.15 4.75 -4.85
C GLY A 155 7.50 4.00 -3.68
N ALA A 156 6.35 3.36 -3.88
CA ALA A 156 5.74 2.47 -2.90
C ALA A 156 5.28 1.16 -3.56
N PHE A 157 5.31 0.09 -2.77
CA PHE A 157 4.73 -1.18 -3.16
C PHE A 157 3.34 -1.33 -2.54
N ARG A 158 2.42 -1.92 -3.31
CA ARG A 158 1.10 -2.28 -2.82
C ARG A 158 1.21 -3.47 -1.89
N LEU A 159 0.77 -3.28 -0.66
CA LEU A 159 0.69 -4.32 0.35
C LEU A 159 -0.46 -5.27 -0.01
N VAL A 160 -0.12 -6.55 -0.16
CA VAL A 160 -1.07 -7.65 -0.35
C VAL A 160 -1.45 -8.22 1.01
N SER A 161 -0.49 -8.41 1.91
CA SER A 161 -0.76 -8.74 3.31
C SER A 161 0.38 -8.35 4.24
N ILE A 162 0.07 -8.16 5.52
CA ILE A 162 1.01 -7.95 6.60
C ILE A 162 0.56 -8.74 7.83
N GLN A 163 1.47 -9.54 8.39
CA GLN A 163 1.14 -10.47 9.46
C GLN A 163 2.32 -10.64 10.43
N PRO A 164 2.13 -10.43 11.74
CA PRO A 164 3.11 -10.81 12.74
C PRO A 164 3.21 -12.33 12.85
N THR A 165 4.42 -12.88 12.79
CA THR A 165 4.70 -14.30 13.06
C THR A 165 6.02 -14.45 13.82
N PRO A 166 6.23 -15.51 14.62
CA PRO A 166 7.51 -15.72 15.29
C PRO A 166 8.68 -15.75 14.31
N PRO A 167 9.85 -15.22 14.70
CA PRO A 167 11.08 -15.37 13.91
C PRO A 167 11.39 -16.84 13.65
N GLY A 168 11.87 -17.15 12.45
CA GLY A 168 12.23 -18.52 12.06
C GLY A 168 11.07 -19.39 11.59
N ASN A 169 9.81 -18.96 11.73
CA ASN A 169 8.71 -19.65 11.05
C ASN A 169 8.87 -19.51 9.52
N PRO A 170 8.60 -20.57 8.75
CA PRO A 170 8.69 -20.51 7.29
C PRO A 170 7.74 -19.45 6.76
N ILE A 171 8.22 -18.67 5.79
CA ILE A 171 7.39 -17.79 4.98
C ILE A 171 6.85 -18.64 3.82
N SER A 172 5.53 -18.77 3.74
CA SER A 172 4.83 -19.47 2.65
C SER A 172 4.21 -18.49 1.67
#